data_AF-A0A8B8R1T8-F1
#
_entry.id   AF-A0A8B8R1T8-F1
#
_cell.length_a   1.000
_cell.length_b   1.000
_cell.length_c   1.000
_cell.angle_alpha   90.00
_cell.angle_beta   90.00
_cell.angle_gamma   90.00
#
_symmetry.space_group_name_H-M   'P 1'
#
loop_
_entity.id
_entity.type
_entity.pdbx_description
1 polymer ?
#
loop_
_entity_poly.entity_id
_entity_poly.type
_entity_poly.pdbx_seq_one_letter_code
_entity_poly.pdbx_strand_id
1 'polypeptide(L)'
;MLACLGGAVATEYVVGDSHGWTAPPNITPGYYDEWAAGKTFRGGDTLKFVWNGTHNVANVTKEEYDNCTKVDSVFEGGIAVSLTLPASANGPYYFISTVGSDCENGQKLAINVVSLTPTESPNGSASSIAIGAFSMLVLVSSSIIAMFMN
;
A
#
# COMPACT_ATOMS: atom_id res chain seq x y z
N MET A 1 -14.70 24.72 -10.21
CA MET A 1 -13.59 23.76 -10.39
C MET A 1 -14.11 22.41 -9.98
N LEU A 2 -14.53 21.57 -10.94
CA LEU A 2 -15.08 20.25 -10.68
C LEU A 2 -13.89 19.29 -10.51
N ALA A 3 -13.60 18.89 -9.27
CA ALA A 3 -12.60 17.88 -9.01
C ALA A 3 -13.12 16.54 -9.54
N CYS A 4 -12.43 15.94 -10.52
CA CYS A 4 -12.64 14.56 -10.90
C CYS A 4 -12.28 13.69 -9.69
N LEU A 5 -13.27 13.22 -8.95
CA LEU A 5 -13.13 12.12 -8.00
C LEU A 5 -12.79 10.87 -8.82
N GLY A 6 -11.51 10.68 -9.13
CA GLY A 6 -11.00 9.42 -9.66
C GLY A 6 -11.16 8.36 -8.59
N GLY A 7 -12.26 7.60 -8.63
CA GLY A 7 -12.42 6.43 -7.79
C GLY A 7 -11.34 5.42 -8.14
N ALA A 8 -10.50 5.05 -7.16
CA ALA A 8 -9.60 3.92 -7.33
C ALA A 8 -10.44 2.65 -7.43
N VAL A 9 -10.29 1.91 -8.52
CA VAL A 9 -10.92 0.59 -8.71
C VAL A 9 -10.08 -0.45 -7.98
N ALA A 10 -10.73 -1.29 -7.17
CA ALA A 10 -10.09 -2.42 -6.51
C ALA A 10 -9.51 -3.39 -7.54
N THR A 11 -8.27 -3.82 -7.33
CA THR A 11 -7.54 -4.73 -8.21
C THR A 11 -7.52 -6.15 -7.64
N GLU A 12 -7.69 -7.16 -8.50
CA GLU A 12 -7.42 -8.56 -8.16
C GLU A 12 -6.00 -8.93 -8.59
N TYR A 13 -5.19 -9.44 -7.66
CA TYR A 13 -3.85 -9.95 -7.90
C TYR A 13 -3.86 -11.47 -7.78
N VAL A 14 -3.50 -12.17 -8.85
CA VAL A 14 -3.24 -13.61 -8.78
C VAL A 14 -1.83 -13.82 -8.24
N VAL A 15 -1.73 -14.33 -7.01
CA VAL A 15 -0.46 -14.50 -6.31
C VAL A 15 0.41 -15.51 -7.06
N GLY A 16 1.63 -15.08 -7.43
CA GLY A 16 2.56 -15.89 -8.22
C GLY A 16 2.25 -15.96 -9.72
N ASP A 17 1.31 -15.16 -10.22
CA ASP A 17 0.89 -15.09 -11.62
C ASP A 17 0.61 -16.49 -12.21
N SER A 18 1.32 -16.91 -13.27
CA SER A 18 1.12 -18.20 -13.91
C SER A 18 1.56 -19.40 -13.07
N HIS A 19 2.44 -19.20 -12.09
CA HIS A 19 2.90 -20.28 -11.20
C HIS A 19 1.92 -20.53 -10.06
N GLY A 20 1.10 -19.52 -9.71
CA GLY A 20 0.18 -19.60 -8.59
C GLY A 20 0.89 -19.66 -7.23
N TRP A 21 0.14 -20.13 -6.23
CA TRP A 21 0.58 -20.38 -4.86
C TRP A 21 1.12 -21.80 -4.74
N THR A 22 2.42 -21.97 -4.92
CA THR A 22 3.14 -23.24 -4.87
C THR A 22 4.47 -23.14 -4.09
N ALA A 23 5.06 -24.30 -3.80
CA ALA A 23 6.36 -24.48 -3.17
C ALA A 23 7.39 -25.08 -4.17
N PRO A 24 8.68 -25.14 -3.81
CA PRO A 24 9.66 -25.91 -4.57
C PRO A 24 9.21 -27.36 -4.84
N PRO A 25 9.59 -27.94 -5.99
CA PRO A 25 10.58 -27.44 -6.95
C PRO A 25 10.03 -26.44 -7.98
N ASN A 26 8.75 -26.04 -7.90
CA ASN A 26 8.11 -25.20 -8.93
C ASN A 26 8.54 -23.73 -8.88
N ILE A 27 9.11 -23.29 -7.75
CA ILE A 27 9.65 -21.94 -7.54
C ILE A 27 10.99 -22.02 -6.80
N THR A 28 11.73 -20.92 -6.77
CA THR A 28 12.91 -20.73 -5.93
C THR A 28 12.57 -19.90 -4.69
N PRO A 29 13.35 -20.02 -3.59
CA PRO A 29 13.25 -19.08 -2.48
C PRO A 29 13.35 -17.63 -2.95
N GLY A 30 12.51 -16.74 -2.43
CA GLY A 30 12.44 -15.33 -2.85
C GLY A 30 11.50 -15.04 -4.03
N TYR A 31 10.94 -16.06 -4.67
CA TYR A 31 10.02 -15.89 -5.81
C TYR A 31 8.85 -14.94 -5.51
N TYR A 32 8.21 -15.05 -4.34
CA TYR A 32 7.08 -14.18 -3.98
C TYR A 32 7.50 -12.76 -3.62
N ASP A 33 8.73 -12.56 -3.14
CA ASP A 33 9.26 -11.22 -2.88
C ASP A 33 9.48 -10.49 -4.22
N GLU A 34 10.05 -11.19 -5.21
CA GLU A 34 10.19 -10.70 -6.57
C GLU A 34 8.83 -10.48 -7.25
N TRP A 35 7.88 -11.40 -7.06
CA TRP A 35 6.52 -11.26 -7.59
C TRP A 35 5.82 -10.03 -7.00
N ALA A 36 5.99 -9.77 -5.71
CA ALA A 36 5.41 -8.59 -5.05
C ALA A 36 6.11 -7.28 -5.48
N ALA A 37 7.38 -7.35 -5.92
CA ALA A 37 8.13 -6.20 -6.36
C ALA A 37 7.44 -5.49 -7.54
N GLY A 38 7.33 -4.16 -7.45
CA GLY A 38 6.70 -3.33 -8.48
C GLY A 38 5.16 -3.32 -8.46
N LYS A 39 4.51 -4.08 -7.57
CA LYS A 39 3.06 -4.02 -7.35
C LYS A 39 2.73 -3.02 -6.25
N THR A 40 1.58 -2.35 -6.38
CA THR A 40 1.07 -1.40 -5.37
C THR A 40 -0.25 -1.91 -4.84
N PHE A 41 -0.23 -2.46 -3.62
CA PHE A 41 -1.42 -2.99 -2.96
C PHE A 41 -2.15 -1.88 -2.21
N ARG A 42 -3.47 -1.84 -2.30
CA ARG A 42 -4.36 -0.86 -1.68
C ARG A 42 -5.47 -1.57 -0.89
N GLY A 43 -6.04 -0.87 0.09
CA GLY A 43 -7.24 -1.36 0.77
C GLY A 43 -8.38 -1.59 -0.23
N GLY A 44 -9.06 -2.73 -0.12
CA GLY A 44 -10.08 -3.18 -1.06
C GLY A 44 -9.56 -4.06 -2.21
N ASP A 45 -8.25 -4.11 -2.47
CA ASP A 45 -7.69 -5.06 -3.43
C ASP A 45 -7.87 -6.51 -2.96
N THR A 46 -7.89 -7.45 -3.90
CA THR A 46 -8.03 -8.88 -3.60
C THR A 46 -6.78 -9.65 -3.98
N LEU A 47 -6.27 -10.45 -3.04
CA LEU A 47 -5.22 -11.44 -3.29
C LEU A 47 -5.88 -12.79 -3.55
N LYS A 48 -5.68 -13.31 -4.76
CA LYS A 48 -6.20 -14.60 -5.18
C LYS A 48 -5.07 -15.62 -5.23
N PHE A 49 -5.12 -16.55 -4.28
CA PHE A 49 -4.19 -17.65 -4.18
C PHE A 49 -4.79 -18.84 -4.93
N VAL A 50 -4.12 -19.29 -5.98
CA VAL A 50 -4.56 -20.44 -6.81
C VAL A 50 -3.48 -21.49 -6.73
N TRP A 51 -3.83 -22.74 -6.45
CA TRP A 51 -2.87 -23.81 -6.30
C TRP A 51 -3.39 -25.15 -6.83
N ASN A 52 -2.45 -26.06 -7.10
CA ASN A 52 -2.74 -27.46 -7.35
C ASN A 52 -2.22 -28.30 -6.19
N GLY A 53 -2.88 -29.42 -5.89
CA GLY A 53 -2.49 -30.27 -4.77
C GLY A 53 -2.88 -29.69 -3.42
N THR A 54 -2.05 -29.91 -2.41
CA THR A 54 -2.35 -29.57 -1.02
C THR A 54 -1.52 -28.37 -0.58
N HIS A 55 -2.14 -27.20 -0.58
CA HIS A 55 -1.61 -25.98 0.02
C HIS A 55 -2.73 -25.27 0.77
N ASN A 56 -2.34 -24.34 1.64
CA ASN A 56 -3.24 -23.46 2.34
C ASN A 56 -2.63 -22.06 2.45
N VAL A 57 -3.40 -21.12 2.99
CA VAL A 57 -2.95 -19.76 3.24
C VAL A 57 -3.27 -19.39 4.68
N ALA A 58 -2.29 -18.88 5.42
CA ALA A 58 -2.51 -18.26 6.71
C ALA A 58 -2.10 -16.79 6.62
N ASN A 59 -2.94 -15.88 7.12
CA ASN A 59 -2.51 -14.50 7.39
C ASN A 59 -1.93 -14.47 8.81
N VAL A 60 -0.68 -14.04 8.92
CA VAL A 60 0.12 -14.19 10.15
C VAL A 60 0.81 -12.88 10.54
N THR A 61 1.32 -12.83 11.76
CA THR A 61 2.18 -11.74 12.21
C THR A 61 3.56 -11.82 11.53
N LYS A 62 4.35 -10.74 11.64
CA LYS A 62 5.73 -10.75 11.15
C LYS A 62 6.59 -11.85 11.79
N GLU A 63 6.45 -12.06 13.09
CA GLU A 63 7.24 -13.05 13.82
C GLU A 63 6.92 -14.47 13.35
N GLU A 64 5.63 -14.78 13.20
CA GLU A 64 5.18 -16.07 12.68
C GLU A 64 5.58 -16.27 11.22
N TYR A 65 5.56 -15.22 10.40
CA TYR A 65 6.08 -15.25 9.04
C TYR A 65 7.58 -15.57 9.02
N ASP A 66 8.39 -14.85 9.80
CA ASP A 66 9.84 -15.02 9.85
C ASP A 66 10.22 -16.44 10.30
N ASN A 67 9.49 -16.98 11.28
CA ASN A 67 9.74 -18.31 11.86
C ASN A 67 8.96 -19.45 11.18
N CYS A 68 8.13 -19.15 10.18
CA CYS A 68 7.20 -20.12 9.58
C CYS A 68 6.34 -20.87 10.61
N THR A 69 5.88 -20.14 11.64
CA THR A 69 5.07 -20.71 12.71
C THR A 69 3.76 -21.25 12.15
N LYS A 70 3.50 -22.54 12.41
CA LYS A 70 2.23 -23.17 12.05
C LYS A 70 1.12 -22.64 12.95
N VAL A 71 0.04 -22.19 12.33
CA VAL A 71 -1.15 -21.66 13.00
C VAL A 71 -2.39 -22.45 12.58
N ASP A 72 -3.41 -22.47 13.44
CA ASP A 72 -4.65 -23.20 13.18
C ASP A 72 -5.64 -22.40 12.31
N SER A 73 -5.54 -21.07 12.32
CA SER A 73 -6.41 -20.21 11.51
C SER A 73 -5.87 -20.10 10.09
N VAL A 74 -6.30 -21.06 9.26
CA VAL A 74 -5.91 -21.17 7.86
C VAL A 74 -7.13 -21.02 6.94
N PHE A 75 -6.88 -20.48 5.76
CA PHE A 75 -7.79 -20.50 4.65
C PHE A 75 -7.47 -21.70 3.77
N GLU A 76 -8.43 -22.60 3.68
CA GLU A 76 -8.39 -23.82 2.89
C GLU A 76 -9.62 -23.87 1.99
N GLY A 77 -9.51 -24.50 0.82
CA GLY A 77 -10.65 -24.68 -0.07
C GLY A 77 -10.27 -24.92 -1.52
N GLY A 78 -10.86 -25.96 -2.10
CA GLY A 78 -10.78 -26.26 -3.54
C GLY A 78 -9.39 -26.11 -4.14
N ILE A 79 -9.32 -25.36 -5.23
CA ILE A 79 -8.09 -25.04 -5.97
C ILE A 79 -7.67 -23.56 -5.79
N ALA A 80 -8.44 -22.78 -5.03
CA ALA A 80 -8.20 -21.35 -4.87
C ALA A 80 -8.92 -20.75 -3.66
N VAL A 81 -8.31 -19.72 -3.08
CA VAL A 81 -8.88 -18.82 -2.07
C VAL A 81 -8.65 -17.38 -2.50
N SER A 82 -9.63 -16.51 -2.25
CA SER A 82 -9.52 -15.06 -2.47
C SER A 82 -9.64 -14.32 -1.15
N LEU A 83 -8.67 -13.48 -0.85
CA LEU A 83 -8.62 -12.65 0.36
C LEU A 83 -8.67 -11.17 -0.04
N THR A 84 -9.79 -10.51 0.24
CA THR A 84 -9.92 -9.07 0.04
C THR A 84 -9.31 -8.32 1.22
N LEU A 85 -8.36 -7.44 0.93
CA LEU A 85 -7.77 -6.56 1.92
C LEU A 85 -8.83 -5.59 2.44
N PRO A 86 -8.93 -5.36 3.76
CA PRO A 86 -9.85 -4.38 4.32
C PRO A 86 -9.72 -3.01 3.61
N ALA A 87 -10.82 -2.28 3.45
CA ALA A 87 -10.77 -0.94 2.85
C ALA A 87 -9.85 0.03 3.62
N SER A 88 -9.69 -0.20 4.93
CA SER A 88 -8.78 0.53 5.81
C SER A 88 -7.38 -0.10 5.94
N ALA A 89 -7.04 -1.09 5.12
CA ALA A 89 -5.76 -1.78 5.19
C ALA A 89 -4.60 -0.81 4.92
N ASN A 90 -3.59 -0.87 5.77
CA ASN A 90 -2.39 -0.07 5.66
C ASN A 90 -1.19 -0.82 6.27
N GLY A 91 -0.02 -0.63 5.69
CA GLY A 91 1.22 -1.23 6.17
C GLY A 91 1.36 -2.71 5.79
N PRO A 92 2.19 -3.47 6.52
CA PRO A 92 2.61 -4.79 6.11
C PRO A 92 1.56 -5.87 6.38
N TYR A 93 1.43 -6.81 5.46
CA TYR A 93 0.66 -8.05 5.61
C TYR A 93 1.54 -9.24 5.22
N TYR A 94 1.37 -10.34 5.94
CA TYR A 94 2.20 -11.53 5.78
C TYR A 94 1.33 -12.77 5.60
N PHE A 95 1.66 -13.57 4.60
CA PHE A 95 0.96 -14.78 4.27
C PHE A 95 1.93 -15.95 4.14
N ILE A 96 1.56 -17.12 4.67
CA ILE A 96 2.36 -18.34 4.59
C ILE A 96 1.49 -19.54 4.22
N SER A 97 2.09 -20.61 3.69
CA SER A 97 1.49 -21.94 3.77
C SER A 97 2.01 -22.68 4.99
N THR A 98 1.13 -23.30 5.77
CA THR A 98 1.50 -24.09 6.96
C THR A 98 1.64 -25.58 6.65
N VAL A 99 1.48 -25.98 5.38
CA VAL A 99 1.59 -27.36 4.92
C VAL A 99 3.06 -27.79 4.91
N GLY A 100 3.33 -28.94 5.53
CA GLY A 100 4.66 -29.57 5.46
C GLY A 100 5.79 -28.63 5.88
N SER A 101 6.70 -28.35 4.94
CA SER A 101 7.80 -27.40 5.05
C SER A 101 7.74 -26.33 3.95
N ASP A 102 6.54 -26.04 3.44
CA ASP A 102 6.36 -25.17 2.27
C ASP A 102 6.83 -23.73 2.55
N CYS A 103 6.49 -23.18 3.72
CA CYS A 103 6.90 -21.85 4.14
C CYS A 103 8.43 -21.73 4.25
N GLU A 104 9.09 -22.68 4.90
CA GLU A 104 10.54 -22.69 5.10
C GLU A 104 11.28 -22.77 3.77
N ASN A 105 10.67 -23.39 2.77
CA ASN A 105 11.19 -23.49 1.41
C ASN A 105 10.79 -22.32 0.50
N GLY A 106 10.11 -21.30 1.04
CA GLY A 106 9.83 -20.05 0.34
C GLY A 106 8.39 -19.82 -0.08
N GLN A 107 7.43 -20.70 0.26
CA GLN A 107 6.00 -20.42 0.03
C GLN A 107 5.42 -19.48 1.08
N LYS A 108 5.85 -18.23 0.99
CA LYS A 108 5.50 -17.13 1.90
C LYS A 108 5.54 -15.81 1.15
N LEU A 109 4.58 -14.94 1.42
CA LEU A 109 4.42 -13.63 0.76
C LEU A 109 4.36 -12.52 1.82
N ALA A 110 5.20 -11.50 1.64
CA ALA A 110 5.07 -10.24 2.36
C ALA A 110 4.64 -9.14 1.38
N ILE A 111 3.63 -8.35 1.74
CA ILE A 111 3.22 -7.17 0.97
C ILE A 111 3.13 -5.95 1.88
N ASN A 112 3.21 -4.76 1.28
CA ASN A 112 2.93 -3.50 1.97
C ASN A 112 1.76 -2.79 1.28
N VAL A 113 0.70 -2.55 2.04
CA VAL A 113 -0.54 -1.91 1.58
C VAL A 113 -0.46 -0.41 1.82
N VAL A 114 -0.67 0.39 0.78
CA VAL A 114 -0.69 1.85 0.88
C VAL A 114 -2.09 2.36 1.19
N SER A 115 -2.19 3.33 2.10
CA SER A 115 -3.46 3.98 2.42
C SER A 115 -3.96 4.81 1.23
N LEU A 116 -5.27 4.79 0.99
CA LEU A 116 -5.93 5.67 0.03
C LEU A 116 -6.18 7.08 0.58
N THR A 117 -6.00 7.30 1.89
CA THR A 117 -6.10 8.64 2.46
C THR A 117 -4.90 9.48 2.02
N PRO A 118 -5.10 10.75 1.61
CA PRO A 118 -3.99 11.68 1.43
C PRO A 118 -3.28 11.79 2.78
N THR A 119 -2.11 11.17 2.88
CA THR A 119 -1.25 11.35 4.04
C THR A 119 -0.62 12.73 3.86
N GLU A 120 -0.99 13.70 4.70
CA GLU A 120 -0.11 14.83 4.99
C GLU A 120 1.25 14.23 5.36
N SER A 121 2.23 14.49 4.51
CA SER A 121 3.58 13.97 4.66
C SER A 121 4.16 14.40 6.04
N PRO A 122 4.90 13.53 6.76
CA PRO A 122 5.47 13.92 8.04
C PRO A 122 6.65 14.89 7.82
N ASN A 123 6.33 16.18 7.93
CA ASN A 123 7.13 17.33 8.40
C ASN A 123 8.63 17.40 8.05
N GLY A 124 8.99 18.36 7.19
CA GLY A 124 10.32 18.99 7.13
C GLY A 124 10.25 20.44 7.61
N SER A 125 10.51 20.65 8.91
CA SER A 125 10.93 21.89 9.58
C SER A 125 10.05 23.14 9.51
N ALA A 126 9.25 23.34 10.56
CA ALA A 126 8.82 24.65 11.01
C ALA A 126 10.04 25.48 11.46
N SER A 127 10.27 26.63 10.83
CA SER A 127 11.00 27.75 11.44
C SER A 127 10.00 28.85 11.75
N SER A 128 9.62 28.93 13.02
CA SER A 128 8.78 29.99 13.57
C SER A 128 9.58 31.29 13.62
N ILE A 129 9.17 32.31 12.88
CA ILE A 129 9.45 33.70 13.25
C ILE A 129 8.11 34.40 13.39
N ALA A 130 7.65 34.51 14.63
CA ALA A 130 6.65 35.48 15.01
C ALA A 130 7.29 36.88 14.99
N ILE A 131 6.57 37.90 14.52
CA ILE A 131 6.38 39.21 15.16
C ILE A 131 5.47 40.07 14.26
N GLY A 132 4.36 40.53 14.84
CA GLY A 132 3.90 41.93 14.73
C GLY A 132 3.21 42.38 13.45
N ALA A 133 1.90 42.63 13.57
CA ALA A 133 1.19 43.61 12.75
C ALA A 133 1.93 44.95 12.73
N PHE A 134 1.98 45.67 11.59
CA PHE A 134 1.80 47.12 11.47
C PHE A 134 1.87 47.57 9.99
N SER A 135 0.81 48.29 9.58
CA SER A 135 0.77 49.46 8.68
C SER A 135 1.34 49.47 7.25
N MET A 136 0.46 49.99 6.38
CA MET A 136 0.62 50.56 5.04
C MET A 136 2.02 51.03 4.61
N LEU A 137 2.32 50.84 3.32
CA LEU A 137 2.94 51.90 2.53
C LEU A 137 2.31 51.98 1.13
N VAL A 138 1.65 53.11 0.90
CA VAL A 138 0.99 53.53 -0.34
C VAL A 138 2.06 54.07 -1.29
N LEU A 139 2.09 53.59 -2.54
CA LEU A 139 2.92 54.16 -3.60
C LEU A 139 2.20 55.36 -4.24
N VAL A 140 2.55 56.57 -3.79
CA VAL A 140 2.39 57.86 -4.50
C VAL A 140 3.55 57.98 -5.50
N SER A 141 3.51 58.62 -6.66
CA SER A 141 2.60 59.54 -7.34
C SER A 141 3.10 59.72 -8.79
N SER A 142 2.24 60.13 -9.72
CA SER A 142 2.67 60.91 -10.90
C SER A 142 1.52 61.84 -11.32
N SER A 143 1.86 63.12 -11.39
CA SER A 143 0.99 64.29 -11.26
C SER A 143 0.05 64.56 -12.44
N ILE A 144 -1.19 64.93 -12.13
CA ILE A 144 -2.18 65.46 -13.09
C ILE A 144 -2.06 66.98 -13.18
N ILE A 145 -1.97 67.46 -14.42
CA ILE A 145 -2.03 68.86 -14.86
C ILE A 145 -3.51 69.31 -14.91
N ALA A 146 -3.87 70.42 -14.26
CA ALA A 146 -4.79 71.46 -14.77
C ALA A 146 -5.09 72.58 -13.73
N MET A 147 -4.68 73.81 -14.10
CA MET A 147 -5.39 75.13 -14.08
C MET A 147 -6.21 75.55 -12.83
N PHE A 148 -6.10 76.76 -12.25
CA PHE A 148 -6.48 78.08 -12.80
C PHE A 148 -6.12 79.26 -11.84
N MET A 149 -6.02 80.49 -12.41
CA MET A 149 -6.20 81.84 -11.82
C MET A 149 -5.06 82.48 -11.01
N ASN A 150 -4.28 83.35 -11.66
CA ASN A 150 -4.44 84.81 -11.57
C ASN A 150 -3.68 85.50 -12.73
#